data_AF-A0A942QAV1-F1
#
_entry.id   AF-A0A942QAV1-F1
#
_cell.length_a   1.000
_cell.length_b   1.000
_cell.length_c   1.000
_cell.angle_alpha   90.00
_cell.angle_beta   90.00
_cell.angle_gamma   90.00
#
_symmetry.space_group_name_H-M   'P 1'
#
loop_
_entity.id
_entity.type
_entity.pdbx_description
1 polymer ?
#
loop_
_entity_poly.entity_id
_entity_poly.type
_entity_poly.pdbx_seq_one_letter_code
_entity_poly.pdbx_strand_id
1 'polypeptide(L)'
;MIKNLRLKFGKGPGSVAEQISTTPVTVFVGPNNSGKSKVLSEIHRFCTSGQKNTTDVIVDEIEFNVFTEAVADDKIKRVTLKPHAAESVLPDHVLSSQKYRRHSVP
;
A
#
# COMPACT_ATOMS: atom_id res chain seq x y z
N MET A 1 7.00 3.79 -0.46
CA MET A 1 6.09 4.96 -0.45
C MET A 1 5.36 4.99 -1.78
N ILE A 2 4.13 5.52 -1.84
CA ILE A 2 3.44 5.71 -3.12
C ILE A 2 4.19 6.78 -3.92
N LYS A 3 4.38 6.54 -5.22
CA LYS A 3 5.03 7.44 -6.17
C LYS A 3 4.00 8.09 -7.06
N ASN A 4 3.17 7.26 -7.71
CA ASN A 4 2.12 7.70 -8.61
C ASN A 4 0.82 6.96 -8.31
N LEU A 5 -0.30 7.66 -8.50
CA LEU A 5 -1.65 7.13 -8.40
C LEU A 5 -2.37 7.43 -9.72
N ARG A 6 -2.79 6.39 -10.44
CA ARG A 6 -3.59 6.52 -11.67
C ARG A 6 -5.06 6.33 -11.34
N LEU A 7 -5.88 7.30 -11.74
CA LEU A 7 -7.33 7.25 -11.59
C LEU A 7 -7.97 6.60 -12.82
N LYS A 8 -9.17 6.04 -12.67
CA LYS A 8 -9.97 5.48 -13.78
C LYS A 8 -10.63 6.57 -14.65
N PHE A 9 -10.61 7.82 -14.20
CA PHE A 9 -11.24 8.95 -14.86
C PHE A 9 -10.30 10.15 -14.89
N GLY A 10 -10.57 11.08 -15.80
CA GLY A 10 -9.88 12.37 -15.89
C GLY A 10 -10.67 13.52 -15.28
N LYS A 11 -10.23 14.76 -15.54
CA LYS A 11 -10.82 15.99 -15.00
C LYS A 11 -12.24 16.30 -15.49
N GLY A 12 -12.71 15.61 -16.53
CA GLY A 12 -14.06 15.77 -17.07
C GLY A 12 -14.51 14.61 -17.97
N PRO A 13 -15.77 14.62 -18.43
CA PRO A 13 -16.29 13.60 -19.33
C PRO A 13 -15.45 13.50 -20.62
N GLY A 14 -15.08 12.29 -21.01
CA GLY A 14 -14.28 12.03 -22.22
C GLY A 14 -12.79 12.37 -22.10
N SER A 15 -12.34 12.92 -20.96
CA SER A 15 -10.91 13.14 -20.72
C SER A 15 -10.17 11.85 -20.37
N VAL A 16 -8.88 11.83 -20.67
CA VAL A 16 -7.99 10.71 -20.35
C VAL A 16 -7.86 10.56 -18.84
N ALA A 17 -7.73 9.30 -18.39
CA ALA A 17 -7.43 8.95 -17.00
C ALA A 17 -6.31 9.82 -16.41
N GLU A 18 -6.57 10.43 -15.25
CA GLU A 18 -5.60 11.31 -14.59
C GLU A 18 -4.52 10.49 -13.87
N GLN A 19 -3.26 10.92 -13.99
CA GLN A 19 -2.16 10.41 -13.17
C GLN A 19 -1.71 11.48 -12.18
N ILE A 20 -1.72 11.13 -10.91
CA ILE A 20 -1.33 12.01 -9.79
C ILE A 20 0.05 11.56 -9.31
N SER A 21 1.04 12.45 -9.43
CA SER A 21 2.33 12.28 -8.77
C SER A 21 2.18 12.62 -7.29
N THR A 22 2.38 11.65 -6.42
CA THR A 22 2.17 11.84 -4.98
C THR A 22 3.40 12.44 -4.31
N THR A 23 3.18 13.44 -3.46
CA THR A 23 4.18 13.97 -2.52
C THR A 23 4.07 13.24 -1.18
N PRO A 24 5.04 13.40 -0.25
CA PRO A 24 4.97 12.76 1.07
C PRO A 24 3.67 13.01 1.83
N VAL A 25 3.00 14.14 1.59
CA VAL A 25 1.66 14.45 2.08
C VAL A 25 0.78 14.89 0.91
N THR A 26 -0.16 14.03 0.52
CA THR A 26 -1.12 14.30 -0.55
C THR A 26 -2.51 14.50 0.05
N VAL A 27 -3.17 15.63 -0.25
CA VAL A 27 -4.49 15.98 0.30
C VAL A 27 -5.53 15.95 -0.81
N PHE A 28 -6.60 15.16 -0.63
CA PHE A 28 -7.74 15.12 -1.54
C PHE A 28 -8.84 16.07 -1.06
N VAL A 29 -9.14 17.10 -1.85
CA VAL A 29 -10.20 18.09 -1.57
C VAL A 29 -11.28 18.06 -2.65
N GLY A 30 -12.52 18.40 -2.28
CA GLY A 30 -13.64 18.42 -3.22
C GLY A 30 -15.02 18.38 -2.53
N PRO A 31 -16.12 18.57 -3.28
CA PRO A 31 -17.48 18.62 -2.75
C PRO A 31 -17.91 17.32 -2.06
N ASN A 32 -19.01 17.33 -1.32
CA ASN A 32 -19.58 16.10 -0.77
C ASN A 32 -19.89 15.09 -1.88
N ASN A 33 -19.72 13.81 -1.57
CA ASN A 33 -19.96 12.70 -2.50
C ASN A 33 -19.06 12.63 -3.76
N SER A 34 -18.01 13.45 -3.86
CA SER A 34 -17.03 13.43 -4.97
C SER A 34 -16.09 12.20 -5.00
N GLY A 35 -16.25 11.25 -4.07
CA GLY A 35 -15.42 10.04 -4.02
C GLY A 35 -14.17 10.13 -3.13
N LYS A 36 -13.96 11.22 -2.37
CA LYS A 36 -12.80 11.36 -1.45
C LYS A 36 -12.61 10.19 -0.48
N SER A 37 -13.66 9.80 0.26
CA SER A 37 -13.54 8.68 1.19
C SER A 37 -13.37 7.35 0.44
N LYS A 38 -13.95 7.22 -0.75
CA LYS A 38 -13.84 6.01 -1.57
C LYS A 38 -12.42 5.82 -2.08
N VAL A 39 -11.76 6.86 -2.59
CA VAL A 39 -10.36 6.74 -3.06
C VAL A 39 -9.44 6.30 -1.92
N LEU A 40 -9.61 6.83 -0.72
CA LEU A 40 -8.82 6.42 0.45
C LEU A 40 -9.08 4.95 0.83
N SER A 41 -10.35 4.51 0.79
CA SER A 41 -10.71 3.11 1.06
C SER A 41 -10.13 2.15 0.01
N GLU A 42 -10.14 2.52 -1.27
CA GLU A 42 -9.57 1.72 -2.36
C GLU A 42 -8.04 1.63 -2.23
N ILE A 43 -7.36 2.76 -1.96
CA ILE A 43 -5.91 2.78 -1.68
C ILE A 43 -5.56 1.90 -0.48
N HIS A 44 -6.29 2.05 0.64
CA HIS A 44 -6.05 1.26 1.84
C HIS A 44 -6.19 -0.25 1.56
N ARG A 45 -7.25 -0.62 0.84
CA ARG A 45 -7.48 -2.02 0.44
C ARG A 45 -6.33 -2.55 -0.40
N PHE A 46 -5.94 -1.83 -1.45
CA PHE A 46 -4.83 -2.21 -2.31
C PHE A 46 -3.53 -2.43 -1.51
N CYS A 47 -3.19 -1.49 -0.62
CA CYS A 47 -1.99 -1.59 0.21
C CYS A 47 -2.04 -2.73 1.24
N THR A 48 -3.24 -3.22 1.60
CA THR A 48 -3.41 -4.30 2.58
C THR A 48 -3.42 -5.67 1.92
N SER A 49 -4.07 -5.83 0.77
CA SER A 49 -4.17 -7.12 0.07
C SER A 49 -3.12 -7.32 -1.02
N GLY A 50 -2.50 -6.24 -1.50
CA GLY A 50 -1.58 -6.26 -2.65
C GLY A 50 -2.27 -6.54 -4.00
N GLN A 51 -3.60 -6.68 -4.03
CA GLN A 51 -4.34 -7.06 -5.23
C GLN A 51 -5.27 -5.95 -5.72
N LYS A 52 -5.30 -5.75 -7.04
CA LYS A 52 -6.31 -4.92 -7.71
C LYS A 52 -7.68 -5.58 -7.56
N ASN A 53 -8.71 -4.78 -7.28
CA ASN A 53 -10.06 -5.29 -7.20
C ASN A 53 -10.87 -4.77 -8.40
N THR A 54 -11.57 -5.68 -9.08
CA THR A 54 -12.40 -5.34 -10.24
C THR A 54 -13.57 -4.40 -9.89
N THR A 55 -13.97 -4.36 -8.62
CA THR A 55 -15.03 -3.47 -8.10
C THR A 55 -14.54 -2.06 -7.74
N ASP A 56 -13.23 -1.78 -7.85
CA ASP A 56 -12.72 -0.41 -7.69
C ASP A 56 -13.27 0.47 -8.81
N VAL A 57 -13.72 1.68 -8.47
CA VAL A 57 -14.29 2.62 -9.44
C VAL A 57 -13.47 3.90 -9.57
N ILE A 58 -12.54 4.15 -8.65
CA ILE A 58 -11.72 5.36 -8.64
C ILE A 58 -10.26 5.05 -9.00
N VAL A 59 -9.63 4.13 -8.27
CA VAL A 59 -8.21 3.80 -8.43
C VAL A 59 -8.02 2.75 -9.51
N ASP A 60 -7.15 3.02 -10.49
CA ASP A 60 -6.76 2.04 -11.50
C ASP A 60 -5.42 1.37 -11.16
N GLU A 61 -4.45 2.18 -10.74
CA GLU A 61 -3.10 1.71 -10.48
C GLU A 61 -2.38 2.57 -9.45
N ILE A 62 -1.54 1.91 -8.64
CA ILE A 62 -0.68 2.54 -7.65
C ILE A 62 0.75 2.09 -7.94
N GLU A 63 1.63 3.04 -8.24
CA GLU A 63 3.06 2.82 -8.38
C GLU A 63 3.77 3.18 -7.08
N PHE A 64 4.71 2.36 -6.64
CA PHE A 64 5.48 2.59 -5.43
C PHE A 64 6.94 2.92 -5.75
N ASN A 65 7.56 3.72 -4.90
CA ASN A 65 9.00 3.87 -4.88
C ASN A 65 9.64 2.53 -4.51
N VAL A 66 10.51 2.05 -5.38
CA VAL A 66 11.29 0.84 -5.19
C VAL A 66 12.40 1.12 -4.17
N PHE A 67 12.62 0.18 -3.25
CA PHE A 67 13.78 0.21 -2.36
C PHE A 67 14.93 -0.52 -3.02
N THR A 68 16.16 -0.04 -2.81
CA THR A 68 17.35 -0.85 -3.11
C THR A 68 17.39 -2.03 -2.14
N GLU A 69 18.01 -3.13 -2.55
CA GLU A 69 18.13 -4.35 -1.76
C GLU A 69 18.70 -4.07 -0.35
N ALA A 70 19.79 -3.30 -0.28
CA ALA A 70 20.40 -2.92 1.00
C ALA A 70 19.44 -2.16 1.94
N VAL A 71 18.56 -1.31 1.39
CA VAL A 71 17.57 -0.56 2.18
C VAL A 71 16.39 -1.45 2.57
N ALA A 72 16.01 -2.39 1.71
CA ALA A 72 14.99 -3.38 2.03
C ALA A 72 15.45 -4.27 3.20
N ASP A 73 16.69 -4.78 3.15
CA ASP A 73 17.26 -5.63 4.19
C ASP A 73 17.34 -4.94 5.55
N ASP A 74 17.80 -3.69 5.57
CA ASP A 74 17.85 -2.89 6.80
C ASP A 74 16.44 -2.68 7.39
N LYS A 75 15.44 -2.43 6.54
CA LYS A 75 14.05 -2.30 7.00
C LYS A 75 13.50 -3.61 7.53
N ILE A 76 13.72 -4.73 6.85
CA ILE A 76 13.28 -6.06 7.29
C ILE A 76 13.87 -6.34 8.67
N LYS A 77 15.19 -6.20 8.83
CA LYS A 77 15.88 -6.41 10.11
C LYS A 77 15.29 -5.60 11.27
N ARG A 78 14.82 -4.36 11.01
CA ARG A 78 14.20 -3.50 12.04
C ARG A 78 12.82 -3.96 12.47
N VAL A 79 12.07 -4.63 11.60
CA VAL A 79 10.72 -5.15 11.91
C VAL A 79 10.72 -6.63 12.30
N THR A 80 11.83 -7.34 12.08
CA THR A 80 12.01 -8.73 12.50
C THR A 80 12.12 -8.84 14.02
N LEU A 81 11.31 -9.72 14.60
CA LEU A 81 11.32 -10.03 16.03
C LEU A 81 12.22 -11.23 16.32
N LYS A 82 12.86 -11.22 17.50
CA LYS A 82 13.57 -12.40 18.01
C LYS A 82 12.57 -13.48 18.45
N PRO A 83 12.78 -14.76 18.12
CA PRO A 83 11.95 -15.86 18.59
C PRO A 83 11.95 -15.96 20.12
N HIS A 84 10.82 -16.36 20.69
CA HIS A 84 10.76 -16.73 22.11
C HIS A 84 11.25 -18.18 22.30
N ALA A 85 11.59 -18.57 23.54
CA ALA A 85 12.21 -19.87 23.85
C ALA A 85 11.42 -21.12 23.39
N ALA A 86 10.10 -20.99 23.18
CA ALA A 86 9.23 -22.08 22.69
C ALA A 86 8.74 -21.89 21.24
N GLU A 87 9.19 -20.83 20.56
CA GLU A 87 8.83 -20.56 19.16
C GLU A 87 9.89 -21.18 18.23
N SER A 88 9.45 -22.03 17.31
CA SER A 88 10.27 -22.48 16.18
C SER A 88 9.98 -21.60 14.97
N VAL A 89 11.02 -21.21 14.24
CA VAL A 89 10.91 -20.46 12.99
C VAL A 89 11.34 -21.38 11.85
N LEU A 90 10.52 -21.45 10.80
CA LEU A 90 10.83 -22.22 9.62
C LEU A 90 12.00 -21.58 8.85
N PRO A 91 12.78 -22.36 8.08
CA PRO A 91 13.72 -21.82 7.12
C PRO A 91 13.04 -20.80 6.19
N ASP A 92 13.77 -19.74 5.84
CA ASP A 92 13.31 -18.65 4.98
C ASP A 92 12.08 -17.87 5.48
N HIS A 93 11.75 -17.96 6.78
CA HIS A 93 10.68 -17.16 7.38
C HIS A 93 11.23 -16.19 8.41
N VAL A 94 10.58 -15.03 8.53
CA VAL A 94 10.85 -14.03 9.57
C VAL A 94 9.62 -13.83 10.46
N LEU A 95 9.86 -13.58 11.74
CA LEU A 95 8.81 -13.21 12.67
C LEU A 95 8.57 -11.70 12.61
N SER A 96 7.33 -11.28 12.41
CA SER A 96 6.92 -9.87 12.46
C SER A 96 5.71 -9.69 13.38
N SER A 97 5.56 -8.51 13.97
CA SER A 97 4.32 -8.15 14.68
C SER A 97 3.36 -7.43 13.74
N GLN A 98 2.15 -7.98 13.62
CA GLN A 98 1.05 -7.31 12.94
C GLN A 98 -0.16 -7.29 13.89
N LYS A 99 -0.71 -6.10 14.17
CA LYS A 99 -1.88 -5.92 15.06
C LYS A 99 -1.73 -6.61 16.43
N TYR A 100 -0.58 -6.43 17.08
CA TYR A 100 -0.24 -7.03 18.39
C TYR A 100 -0.16 -8.57 18.40
N ARG A 101 -0.21 -9.22 17.25
CA ARG A 101 0.03 -10.66 17.10
C ARG A 101 1.36 -10.89 16.39
N ARG A 102 2.03 -11.99 16.73
CA ARG A 102 3.27 -12.43 16.08
C ARG A 102 2.89 -13.33 14.91
N HIS A 103 3.44 -13.04 13.74
CA HIS A 103 3.20 -13.77 12.52
C HIS A 103 4.53 -14.26 11.96
N SER A 104 4.56 -15.51 11.51
CA SER A 104 5.63 -16.02 10.66
C SER A 104 5.27 -15.70 9.21
N VAL A 105 6.13 -14.96 8.52
CA VAL A 105 5.96 -14.62 7.10
C VAL A 105 7.17 -15.11 6.32
N PRO A 106 6.98 -15.64 5.10
CA PRO A 106 8.07 -15.92 4.18
C PRO A 106 8.75 -14.63 3.71
#